data_AF-A0A0N4W473-F1
#
_entry.id   AF-A0A0N4W473-F1
#
_cell.length_a   1.000
_cell.length_b   1.000
_cell.length_c   1.000
_cell.angle_alpha   90.00
_cell.angle_beta   90.00
_cell.angle_gamma   90.00
#
_symmetry.space_group_name_H-M   'P 1'
#
loop_
_entity.id
_entity.type
_entity.pdbx_description
1 polymer ?
#
loop_
_entity_poly.entity_id
_entity_poly.type
_entity_poly.pdbx_seq_one_letter_code
_entity_poly.pdbx_strand_id
1 'polypeptide(L)'
;MVVISADAWTGTAVIGSSLLAQVQKKYNMVFAIGLGSKSVQNQASALQQLSGTPSNVFYSFNTNQLQFVSQWLYQNGCPNIGMPTTTMTPPQPLPTQDVSVPCRLAALNYDVYLVVDTSSAISASDFAQMKQMLLDFVSPFAIGDGQTQFALVATAIDSELYATAFHSGQDRQTLLNTIKTLSQDGSTGQTLKLYVLFFINYPTANKVVVYVTGTTSWDADPIQFMKQLAQTYKAKPVAVQWTSGASQSSLASFTGGSACVNSVSNRAASATWLQSKMCK
;
A
#
# COMPACT_ATOMS: atom_id res chain seq x y z
N MET A 1 7.98 -17.61 26.30
CA MET A 1 7.33 -16.39 25.77
C MET A 1 6.58 -16.77 24.50
N VAL A 2 5.37 -16.28 24.33
CA VAL A 2 4.58 -16.38 23.09
C VAL A 2 4.26 -14.96 22.63
N VAL A 3 4.42 -14.68 21.34
CA VAL A 3 4.08 -13.38 20.73
C VAL A 3 3.05 -13.64 19.64
N ILE A 4 1.92 -12.93 19.70
CA ILE A 4 0.83 -13.05 18.74
C ILE A 4 0.61 -11.67 18.12
N SER A 5 0.66 -11.57 16.79
CA SER A 5 0.41 -10.33 16.06
C SER A 5 -0.76 -10.49 15.10
N ALA A 6 -1.67 -9.53 15.06
CA ALA A 6 -2.79 -9.52 14.13
C ALA A 6 -3.31 -8.09 13.91
N ASP A 7 -3.89 -7.84 12.74
CA ASP A 7 -4.62 -6.61 12.42
C ASP A 7 -6.12 -6.69 12.78
N ALA A 8 -6.67 -7.91 12.82
CA ALA A 8 -8.00 -8.23 13.32
C ALA A 8 -8.11 -9.71 13.78
N TRP A 9 -9.16 -10.01 14.54
CA TRP A 9 -9.55 -11.37 14.93
C TRP A 9 -10.86 -11.76 14.24
N THR A 10 -10.91 -12.97 13.68
CA THR A 10 -12.12 -13.60 13.11
C THR A 10 -12.14 -15.09 13.45
N GLY A 11 -13.27 -15.66 13.89
CA GLY A 11 -13.39 -17.11 14.15
C GLY A 11 -13.99 -17.47 15.52
N THR A 12 -13.87 -18.76 15.89
CA THR A 12 -14.41 -19.31 17.15
C THR A 12 -13.66 -18.77 18.37
N ALA A 13 -14.38 -18.54 19.47
CA ALA A 13 -13.87 -17.85 20.65
C ALA A 13 -12.71 -18.63 21.32
N VAL A 14 -11.47 -18.19 21.09
CA VAL A 14 -10.28 -18.61 21.85
C VAL A 14 -10.27 -17.97 23.25
N ILE A 15 -10.85 -16.79 23.35
CA ILE A 15 -11.07 -16.07 24.60
C ILE A 15 -12.04 -16.87 25.49
N GLY A 16 -11.61 -17.18 26.71
CA GLY A 16 -12.37 -18.03 27.63
C GLY A 16 -12.25 -19.54 27.37
N SER A 17 -11.47 -19.96 26.37
CA SER A 17 -11.24 -21.38 26.08
C SER A 17 -10.28 -22.03 27.08
N SER A 18 -10.42 -23.34 27.27
CA SER A 18 -9.47 -24.15 28.06
C SER A 18 -8.07 -24.18 27.44
N LEU A 19 -7.95 -24.00 26.12
CA LEU A 19 -6.68 -23.91 25.42
C LEU A 19 -5.92 -22.63 25.78
N LEU A 20 -6.60 -21.48 25.78
CA LEU A 20 -5.98 -20.21 26.17
C LEU A 20 -5.47 -20.27 27.62
N ALA A 21 -6.26 -20.84 28.53
CA ALA A 21 -5.86 -21.04 29.92
C ALA A 21 -4.60 -21.93 30.02
N GLN A 22 -4.50 -22.98 29.21
CA GLN A 22 -3.30 -23.82 29.16
C GLN A 22 -2.07 -23.08 28.64
N VAL A 23 -2.23 -22.23 27.61
CA VAL A 23 -1.13 -21.41 27.06
C VAL A 23 -0.65 -20.40 28.10
N GLN A 24 -1.56 -19.67 28.73
CA GLN A 24 -1.24 -18.67 29.76
C GLN A 24 -0.61 -19.31 31.02
N LYS A 25 -0.94 -20.57 31.31
CA LYS A 25 -0.30 -21.34 32.41
C LYS A 25 1.07 -21.91 32.02
N LYS A 26 1.24 -22.34 30.76
CA LYS A 26 2.47 -22.97 30.27
C LYS A 26 3.60 -21.96 30.03
N TYR A 27 3.26 -20.75 29.60
CA TYR A 27 4.24 -19.73 29.26
C TYR A 27 4.18 -18.57 30.25
N ASN A 28 5.34 -18.15 30.76
CA ASN A 28 5.45 -17.03 31.70
C ASN A 28 4.94 -15.70 31.11
N MET A 29 4.93 -15.57 29.77
CA MET A 29 4.57 -14.34 29.07
C MET A 29 3.87 -14.64 27.76
N VAL A 30 2.71 -14.01 27.56
CA VAL A 30 1.95 -14.00 26.31
C VAL A 30 1.78 -12.54 25.90
N PHE A 31 2.42 -12.13 24.81
CA PHE A 31 2.34 -10.79 24.26
C PHE A 31 1.39 -10.74 23.07
N ALA A 32 0.64 -9.65 22.97
CA ALA A 32 -0.24 -9.35 21.85
C ALA A 32 0.18 -8.06 21.16
N ILE A 33 0.33 -8.07 19.83
CA ILE A 33 0.65 -6.90 19.01
C ILE A 33 -0.54 -6.66 18.08
N GLY A 34 -1.30 -5.60 18.37
CA GLY A 34 -2.41 -5.15 17.54
C GLY A 34 -1.93 -4.22 16.43
N LEU A 35 -2.32 -4.50 15.19
CA LEU A 35 -1.98 -3.66 14.02
C LEU A 35 -3.21 -2.91 13.49
N GLY A 36 -3.03 -1.63 13.17
CA GLY A 36 -4.08 -0.79 12.60
C GLY A 36 -5.16 -0.35 13.60
N SER A 37 -6.03 0.55 13.15
CA SER A 37 -7.11 1.13 13.99
C SER A 37 -8.12 0.10 14.51
N LYS A 38 -8.34 -1.00 13.76
CA LYS A 38 -9.24 -2.11 14.13
C LYS A 38 -8.81 -2.83 15.41
N SER A 39 -7.49 -2.91 15.66
CA SER A 39 -6.96 -3.55 16.87
C SER A 39 -7.38 -2.84 18.15
N VAL A 40 -7.60 -1.51 18.10
CA VAL A 40 -8.03 -0.70 19.24
C VAL A 40 -9.54 -0.56 19.31
N GLN A 41 -10.20 -0.29 18.18
CA GLN A 41 -11.63 0.03 18.16
C GLN A 41 -12.52 -1.15 18.58
N ASN A 42 -12.16 -2.39 18.18
CA ASN A 42 -13.04 -3.54 18.37
C ASN A 42 -12.40 -4.70 19.13
N GLN A 43 -11.09 -4.66 19.38
CA GLN A 43 -10.34 -5.84 19.87
C GLN A 43 -9.46 -5.55 21.09
N ALA A 44 -9.51 -4.35 21.65
CA ALA A 44 -8.68 -3.98 22.80
C ALA A 44 -8.91 -4.91 24.00
N SER A 45 -10.17 -5.22 24.33
CA SER A 45 -10.52 -6.15 25.41
C SER A 45 -10.09 -7.60 25.12
N ALA A 46 -10.23 -8.06 23.87
CA ALA A 46 -9.82 -9.40 23.47
C ALA A 46 -8.30 -9.59 23.55
N LEU A 47 -7.52 -8.62 23.07
CA LEU A 47 -6.05 -8.65 23.14
C LEU A 47 -5.54 -8.64 24.58
N GLN A 48 -6.21 -7.90 25.48
CA GLN A 48 -5.94 -7.92 26.91
C GLN A 48 -6.25 -9.28 27.55
N GLN A 49 -7.39 -9.89 27.19
CA GLN A 49 -7.78 -11.21 27.70
C GLN A 49 -6.88 -12.33 27.19
N LEU A 50 -6.38 -12.22 25.95
CA LEU A 50 -5.43 -13.15 25.35
C LEU A 50 -4.06 -13.09 26.02
N SER A 51 -3.55 -11.88 26.29
CA SER A 51 -2.26 -11.65 26.91
C SER A 51 -2.29 -11.75 28.45
N GLY A 52 -3.49 -11.81 29.04
CA GLY A 52 -3.75 -11.90 30.48
C GLY A 52 -3.60 -10.58 31.24
N THR A 53 -2.96 -9.57 30.65
CA THR A 53 -2.78 -8.25 31.26
C THR A 53 -2.62 -7.16 30.19
N PRO A 54 -3.16 -5.94 30.40
CA PRO A 54 -2.99 -4.84 29.46
C PRO A 54 -1.53 -4.45 29.19
N SER A 55 -0.63 -4.66 30.15
CA SER A 55 0.80 -4.36 29.99
C SER A 55 1.49 -5.23 28.93
N ASN A 56 0.88 -6.36 28.58
CA ASN A 56 1.38 -7.29 27.57
C ASN A 56 0.73 -7.05 26.19
N VAL A 57 0.11 -5.89 25.97
CA VAL A 57 -0.44 -5.52 24.66
C VAL A 57 0.27 -4.28 24.10
N PHE A 58 0.78 -4.40 22.87
CA PHE A 58 1.27 -3.28 22.09
C PHE A 58 0.28 -2.94 20.98
N TYR A 59 -0.07 -1.67 20.84
CA TYR A 59 -0.90 -1.19 19.76
C TYR A 59 -0.07 -0.39 18.78
N SER A 60 -0.04 -0.86 17.54
CA SER A 60 0.64 -0.24 16.40
C SER A 60 -0.45 0.26 15.46
N PHE A 61 -0.80 1.53 15.54
CA PHE A 61 -1.84 2.15 14.71
C PHE A 61 -1.47 2.19 13.22
N ASN A 62 -0.18 2.12 12.92
CA ASN A 62 0.37 1.93 11.58
C ASN A 62 1.66 1.10 11.65
N THR A 63 2.20 0.72 10.50
CA THR A 63 3.42 -0.10 10.36
C THR A 63 4.69 0.60 10.83
N ASN A 64 4.74 1.93 10.90
CA ASN A 64 5.91 2.66 11.43
C ASN A 64 6.15 2.38 12.90
N GLN A 65 5.07 2.11 13.63
CA GLN A 65 5.18 1.85 15.06
C GLN A 65 5.71 0.43 15.34
N LEU A 66 5.75 -0.45 14.33
CA LEU A 66 6.35 -1.78 14.46
C LEU A 66 7.84 -1.73 14.81
N GLN A 67 8.55 -0.65 14.43
CA GLN A 67 9.95 -0.48 14.81
C GLN A 67 10.14 -0.38 16.33
N PHE A 68 9.08 0.00 17.07
CA PHE A 68 9.10 0.08 18.53
C PHE A 68 8.67 -1.22 19.20
N VAL A 69 8.10 -2.18 18.44
CA VAL A 69 7.68 -3.48 18.99
C VAL A 69 8.88 -4.23 19.54
N SER A 70 10.03 -4.20 18.86
CA SER A 70 11.25 -4.83 19.34
C SER A 70 11.70 -4.24 20.67
N GLN A 71 11.68 -2.91 20.81
CA GLN A 71 12.00 -2.20 22.05
C GLN A 71 11.02 -2.54 23.17
N TRP A 72 9.72 -2.54 22.86
CA TRP A 72 8.67 -2.85 23.82
C TRP A 72 8.71 -4.32 24.28
N LEU A 73 8.95 -5.28 23.36
CA LEU A 73 9.15 -6.69 23.69
C LEU A 73 10.37 -6.86 24.59
N TYR A 74 11.43 -6.08 24.38
CA TYR A 74 12.63 -6.12 25.21
C TYR A 74 12.36 -5.64 26.64
N GLN A 75 11.70 -4.47 26.77
CA GLN A 75 11.36 -3.89 28.07
C GLN A 75 10.45 -4.79 28.90
N ASN A 76 9.42 -5.35 28.26
CA ASN A 76 8.45 -6.17 28.98
C ASN A 76 8.95 -7.61 29.14
N GLY A 77 9.58 -8.18 28.12
CA GLY A 77 9.95 -9.59 28.06
C GLY A 77 11.20 -9.97 28.85
N CYS A 78 12.14 -9.04 29.03
CA CYS A 78 13.42 -9.26 29.70
C CYS A 78 13.80 -8.04 30.55
N PRO A 79 13.05 -7.75 31.64
CA PRO A 79 13.41 -6.65 32.53
C PRO A 79 14.82 -6.88 33.08
N ASN A 80 15.67 -5.85 33.01
CA ASN A 80 17.09 -5.81 33.43
C ASN A 80 18.15 -6.17 32.39
N ILE A 81 17.80 -6.50 31.14
CA ILE A 81 18.80 -6.46 30.06
C ILE A 81 18.79 -5.06 29.46
N GLY A 82 19.96 -4.44 29.33
CA GLY A 82 20.10 -3.13 28.70
C GLY A 82 19.62 -3.18 27.25
N MET A 83 18.67 -2.32 26.89
CA MET A 83 18.19 -2.23 25.50
C MET A 83 19.38 -1.91 24.58
N PRO A 84 19.54 -2.61 23.45
CA PRO A 84 20.29 -2.07 22.33
C PRO A 84 19.67 -0.73 22.00
N THR A 85 20.46 0.35 22.04
CA THR A 85 19.99 1.66 21.63
C THR A 85 19.61 1.56 20.16
N THR A 86 18.32 1.58 19.84
CA THR A 86 17.86 1.76 18.46
C THR A 86 18.20 3.19 18.09
N THR A 87 19.36 3.38 17.46
CA THR A 87 19.67 4.59 16.73
C THR A 87 18.51 4.80 15.76
N MET A 88 17.70 5.84 15.97
CA MET A 88 16.76 6.28 14.94
C MET A 88 17.60 6.54 13.71
N THR A 89 17.40 5.73 12.67
CA THR A 89 18.07 5.95 11.39
C THR A 89 17.75 7.37 10.97
N PRO A 90 18.75 8.24 10.71
CA PRO A 90 18.49 9.58 10.22
C PRO A 90 17.53 9.49 9.03
N PRO A 91 16.56 10.43 8.90
CA PRO A 91 15.65 10.42 7.77
C PRO A 91 16.49 10.36 6.50
N GLN A 92 16.36 9.25 5.77
CA GLN A 92 17.16 9.02 4.59
C GLN A 92 16.87 10.18 3.62
N PRO A 93 17.90 10.87 3.09
CA PRO A 93 17.67 11.97 2.17
C PRO A 93 16.77 11.48 1.04
N LEU A 94 15.79 12.29 0.66
CA LEU A 94 14.92 11.95 -0.47
C LEU A 94 15.80 11.60 -1.67
N PRO A 95 15.52 10.49 -2.37
CA PRO A 95 16.16 10.18 -3.62
C PRO A 95 16.13 11.40 -4.54
N THR A 96 17.26 11.67 -5.19
CA THR A 96 17.39 12.82 -6.07
C THR A 96 16.45 12.64 -7.27
N GLN A 97 15.52 13.57 -7.42
CA GLN A 97 14.61 13.63 -8.55
C GLN A 97 15.40 13.83 -9.85
N ASP A 98 14.94 13.21 -10.94
CA ASP A 98 15.51 13.43 -12.27
C ASP A 98 15.35 14.89 -12.72
N VAL A 99 16.42 15.48 -13.26
CA VAL A 99 16.47 16.88 -13.70
C VAL A 99 15.51 17.21 -14.84
N SER A 100 15.03 16.20 -15.57
CA SER A 100 14.05 16.36 -16.65
C SER A 100 12.61 16.56 -16.17
N VAL A 101 12.32 16.25 -14.89
CA VAL A 101 10.97 16.43 -14.32
C VAL A 101 10.78 17.92 -13.96
N PRO A 102 9.74 18.60 -14.50
CA PRO A 102 9.70 20.06 -14.56
C PRO A 102 9.24 20.76 -13.26
N CYS A 103 8.89 20.02 -12.21
CA CYS A 103 8.43 20.57 -10.94
C CYS A 103 9.06 19.81 -9.76
N ARG A 104 9.06 20.40 -8.56
CA ARG A 104 9.56 19.74 -7.36
C ARG A 104 8.53 18.74 -6.81
N LEU A 105 8.73 17.44 -7.04
CA LEU A 105 7.81 16.38 -6.61
C LEU A 105 7.58 16.37 -5.09
N ALA A 106 8.61 16.74 -4.31
CA ALA A 106 8.53 16.85 -2.87
C ALA A 106 7.59 17.98 -2.35
N ALA A 107 7.18 18.91 -3.20
CA ALA A 107 6.25 19.98 -2.85
C ALA A 107 4.80 19.69 -3.28
N LEU A 108 4.56 18.56 -3.95
CA LEU A 108 3.24 18.21 -4.45
C LEU A 108 2.36 17.60 -3.35
N ASN A 109 1.05 17.87 -3.45
CA ASN A 109 0.00 17.31 -2.60
C ASN A 109 -1.09 16.69 -3.49
N TYR A 110 -1.02 15.37 -3.64
CA TYR A 110 -1.88 14.56 -4.50
C TYR A 110 -2.33 13.31 -3.76
N ASP A 111 -3.57 12.91 -3.99
CA ASP A 111 -4.02 11.54 -3.74
C ASP A 111 -3.78 10.72 -5.02
N VAL A 112 -2.87 9.77 -4.96
CA VAL A 112 -2.52 8.88 -6.08
C VAL A 112 -3.11 7.49 -5.84
N TYR A 113 -4.03 7.09 -6.69
CA TYR A 113 -4.57 5.74 -6.71
C TYR A 113 -3.76 4.91 -7.69
N LEU A 114 -2.80 4.16 -7.16
CA LEU A 114 -1.87 3.34 -7.92
C LEU A 114 -2.47 1.95 -8.13
N VAL A 115 -2.96 1.71 -9.34
CA VAL A 115 -3.62 0.48 -9.76
C VAL A 115 -2.65 -0.34 -10.62
N VAL A 116 -2.30 -1.53 -10.16
CA VAL A 116 -1.19 -2.32 -10.69
C VAL A 116 -1.70 -3.69 -11.12
N ASP A 117 -1.51 -4.00 -12.40
CA ASP A 117 -1.78 -5.33 -12.95
C ASP A 117 -0.81 -6.36 -12.38
N THR A 118 -1.32 -7.28 -11.57
CA THR A 118 -0.57 -8.39 -11.01
C THR A 118 -0.88 -9.71 -11.70
N SER A 119 -1.60 -9.72 -12.83
CA SER A 119 -1.98 -10.94 -13.54
C SER A 119 -0.77 -11.65 -14.18
N SER A 120 -0.95 -12.93 -14.49
CA SER A 120 0.02 -13.76 -15.24
C SER A 120 0.03 -13.46 -16.75
N ALA A 121 -0.75 -12.47 -17.22
CA ALA A 121 -0.60 -11.91 -18.57
C ALA A 121 0.72 -11.15 -18.74
N ILE A 122 1.36 -10.75 -17.63
CA ILE A 122 2.71 -10.19 -17.59
C ILE A 122 3.69 -11.34 -17.28
N SER A 123 4.87 -11.37 -17.92
CA SER A 123 5.89 -12.36 -17.54
C SER A 123 6.47 -12.05 -16.15
N ALA A 124 6.92 -13.06 -15.40
CA ALA A 124 7.53 -12.82 -14.08
C ALA A 124 8.72 -11.84 -14.12
N SER A 125 9.50 -11.85 -15.22
CA SER A 125 10.60 -10.92 -15.46
C SER A 125 10.10 -9.48 -15.68
N ASP A 126 9.07 -9.31 -16.52
CA ASP A 126 8.48 -7.99 -16.75
C ASP A 126 7.77 -7.47 -15.49
N PHE A 127 7.16 -8.35 -14.69
CA PHE A 127 6.53 -7.99 -13.41
C PHE A 127 7.57 -7.47 -12.41
N ALA A 128 8.73 -8.11 -12.31
CA ALA A 128 9.83 -7.62 -11.48
C ALA A 128 10.33 -6.24 -11.92
N GLN A 129 10.47 -6.00 -13.23
CA GLN A 129 10.81 -4.69 -13.78
C GLN A 129 9.71 -3.65 -13.49
N MET A 130 8.44 -4.05 -13.53
CA MET A 130 7.32 -3.17 -13.21
C MET A 130 7.38 -2.72 -11.77
N LYS A 131 7.62 -3.64 -10.84
CA LYS A 131 7.80 -3.29 -9.42
C LYS A 131 8.95 -2.31 -9.22
N GLN A 132 10.07 -2.49 -9.92
CA GLN A 132 11.17 -1.53 -9.86
C GLN A 132 10.74 -0.16 -10.38
N MET A 133 10.05 -0.09 -11.52
CA MET A 133 9.52 1.16 -12.06
C MET A 133 8.56 1.86 -11.10
N LEU A 134 7.71 1.12 -10.40
CA LEU A 134 6.82 1.67 -9.38
C LEU A 134 7.61 2.29 -8.23
N LEU A 135 8.65 1.61 -7.74
CA LEU A 135 9.54 2.15 -6.71
C LEU A 135 10.21 3.45 -7.19
N ASP A 136 10.75 3.45 -8.40
CA ASP A 136 11.41 4.62 -9.00
C ASP A 136 10.41 5.78 -9.15
N PHE A 137 9.17 5.49 -9.53
CA PHE A 137 8.08 6.47 -9.61
C PHE A 137 7.81 7.14 -8.26
N VAL A 138 7.52 6.37 -7.21
CA VAL A 138 7.10 6.93 -5.91
C VAL A 138 8.25 7.50 -5.07
N SER A 139 9.47 7.04 -5.29
CA SER A 139 10.62 7.34 -4.43
C SER A 139 10.98 8.82 -4.26
N PRO A 140 10.74 9.76 -5.20
CA PRO A 140 11.14 11.16 -5.03
C PRO A 140 10.06 12.09 -4.43
N PHE A 141 8.82 11.60 -4.21
CA PHE A 141 7.74 12.39 -3.62
C PHE A 141 7.94 12.56 -2.12
N ALA A 142 7.56 13.69 -1.52
CA ALA A 142 7.35 13.74 -0.07
C ALA A 142 6.02 13.03 0.24
N ILE A 143 6.01 12.13 1.23
CA ILE A 143 4.87 11.24 1.51
C ILE A 143 4.41 11.43 2.96
N GLY A 144 3.12 11.69 3.12
CA GLY A 144 2.47 11.85 4.43
C GLY A 144 1.31 12.83 4.39
N ASP A 145 0.74 13.12 5.56
CA ASP A 145 -0.41 14.03 5.70
C ASP A 145 -0.05 15.44 5.19
N GLY A 146 -0.93 16.01 4.36
CA GLY A 146 -0.69 17.29 3.69
C GLY A 146 0.34 17.25 2.54
N GLN A 147 0.87 16.08 2.22
CA GLN A 147 1.77 15.80 1.10
C GLN A 147 1.14 14.79 0.14
N THR A 148 1.89 14.34 -0.86
CA THR A 148 1.41 13.27 -1.75
C THR A 148 1.21 11.97 -0.98
N GLN A 149 0.09 11.29 -1.21
CA GLN A 149 -0.20 9.98 -0.62
C GLN A 149 -0.65 8.97 -1.69
N PHE A 150 -0.37 7.69 -1.46
CA PHE A 150 -0.58 6.61 -2.41
C PHE A 150 -1.49 5.52 -1.86
N ALA A 151 -2.63 5.28 -2.51
CA ALA A 151 -3.43 4.07 -2.32
C ALA A 151 -2.97 3.03 -3.35
N LEU A 152 -2.54 1.84 -2.90
CA LEU A 152 -2.07 0.78 -3.78
C LEU A 152 -3.15 -0.30 -3.96
N VAL A 153 -3.54 -0.55 -5.21
CA VAL A 153 -4.51 -1.57 -5.58
C VAL A 153 -3.86 -2.53 -6.56
N ALA A 154 -3.78 -3.81 -6.23
CA ALA A 154 -3.41 -4.86 -7.17
C ALA A 154 -4.67 -5.32 -7.93
N THR A 155 -4.53 -5.67 -9.21
CA THR A 155 -5.63 -6.18 -10.04
C THR A 155 -5.16 -7.37 -10.89
N ALA A 156 -5.92 -8.46 -10.82
CA ALA A 156 -5.85 -9.64 -11.67
C ALA A 156 -7.30 -10.13 -11.86
N ILE A 157 -7.60 -11.42 -11.65
CA ILE A 157 -9.00 -11.91 -11.63
C ILE A 157 -9.87 -11.25 -10.55
N ASP A 158 -9.24 -10.73 -9.49
CA ASP A 158 -9.86 -9.88 -8.48
C ASP A 158 -8.99 -8.62 -8.25
N SER A 159 -9.54 -7.64 -7.52
CA SER A 159 -8.79 -6.46 -7.08
C SER A 159 -8.56 -6.51 -5.57
N GLU A 160 -7.34 -6.21 -5.13
CA GLU A 160 -6.95 -6.22 -3.72
C GLU A 160 -6.36 -4.86 -3.32
N LEU A 161 -6.87 -4.27 -2.25
CA LEU A 161 -6.30 -3.07 -1.66
C LEU A 161 -5.19 -3.44 -0.67
N TYR A 162 -4.01 -2.88 -0.89
CA TYR A 162 -2.89 -3.04 0.03
C TYR A 162 -2.92 -1.98 1.13
N ALA A 163 -2.61 -2.38 2.36
CA ALA A 163 -2.50 -1.48 3.49
C ALA A 163 -1.25 -0.58 3.34
N THR A 164 -1.45 0.63 2.85
CA THR A 164 -0.40 1.66 2.71
C THR A 164 -0.52 2.76 3.77
N ALA A 165 -1.43 2.64 4.73
CA ALA A 165 -1.78 3.69 5.70
C ALA A 165 -2.23 5.02 5.04
N PHE A 166 -2.83 4.96 3.84
CA PHE A 166 -3.38 6.09 3.10
C PHE A 166 -4.36 6.92 3.96
N HIS A 167 -4.10 8.23 4.11
CA HIS A 167 -4.79 9.16 5.03
C HIS A 167 -4.84 8.69 6.49
N SER A 168 -3.87 7.87 6.90
CA SER A 168 -3.76 7.28 8.23
C SER A 168 -2.30 7.25 8.70
N GLY A 169 -1.55 8.32 8.42
CA GLY A 169 -0.14 8.44 8.77
C GLY A 169 0.77 7.61 7.84
N GLN A 170 0.50 7.65 6.54
CA GLN A 170 1.35 7.02 5.53
C GLN A 170 2.77 7.58 5.58
N ASP A 171 3.75 6.69 5.50
CA ASP A 171 5.15 7.05 5.32
C ASP A 171 5.73 6.37 4.07
N ARG A 172 6.88 6.91 3.63
CA ARG A 172 7.61 6.39 2.47
C ARG A 172 8.05 4.94 2.64
N GLN A 173 8.64 4.58 3.78
CA GLN A 173 9.29 3.29 3.93
C GLN A 173 8.26 2.15 3.92
N THR A 174 7.12 2.34 4.58
CA THR A 174 5.98 1.44 4.49
C THR A 174 5.53 1.29 3.05
N LEU A 175 5.26 2.40 2.33
CA LEU A 175 4.80 2.32 0.95
C LEU A 175 5.79 1.55 0.06
N LEU A 176 7.09 1.87 0.14
CA LEU A 176 8.12 1.19 -0.64
C LEU A 176 8.19 -0.30 -0.28
N ASN A 177 8.06 -0.66 0.99
CA ASN A 177 8.03 -2.05 1.42
C ASN A 177 6.78 -2.78 0.92
N THR A 178 5.60 -2.15 0.97
CA THR A 178 4.35 -2.69 0.46
C THR A 178 4.42 -2.92 -1.07
N ILE A 179 5.04 -2.01 -1.83
CA ILE A 179 5.30 -2.24 -3.26
C ILE A 179 6.22 -3.44 -3.45
N LYS A 180 7.27 -3.59 -2.63
CA LYS A 180 8.17 -4.76 -2.69
C LYS A 180 7.49 -6.07 -2.34
N THR A 181 6.41 -6.07 -1.56
CA THR A 181 5.66 -7.30 -1.23
C THR A 181 4.66 -7.73 -2.31
N LEU A 182 4.38 -6.90 -3.32
CA LEU A 182 3.46 -7.28 -4.40
C LEU A 182 3.85 -8.62 -5.02
N SER A 183 2.93 -9.57 -5.02
CA SER A 183 3.09 -10.87 -5.68
C SER A 183 2.29 -10.90 -6.97
N GLN A 184 2.76 -11.69 -7.93
CA GLN A 184 2.01 -11.97 -9.14
C GLN A 184 0.94 -13.01 -8.84
N ASP A 185 -0.26 -12.77 -9.35
CA ASP A 185 -1.35 -13.73 -9.36
C ASP A 185 -1.16 -14.72 -10.52
N GLY A 186 -1.57 -15.97 -10.32
CA GLY A 186 -1.46 -17.02 -11.34
C GLY A 186 -2.45 -16.89 -12.50
N SER A 187 -3.47 -16.05 -12.36
CA SER A 187 -4.56 -15.87 -13.33
C SER A 187 -4.26 -14.83 -14.40
N THR A 188 -4.82 -15.03 -15.59
CA THR A 188 -4.77 -14.06 -16.70
C THR A 188 -5.97 -13.12 -16.74
N GLY A 189 -6.88 -13.23 -15.78
CA GLY A 189 -8.08 -12.39 -15.67
C GLY A 189 -7.72 -10.96 -15.30
N GLN A 190 -8.61 -10.02 -15.62
CA GLN A 190 -8.39 -8.61 -15.30
C GLN A 190 -9.70 -7.91 -14.92
N THR A 191 -10.03 -8.01 -13.65
CA THR A 191 -11.12 -7.28 -13.02
C THR A 191 -10.59 -5.95 -12.50
N LEU A 192 -10.96 -4.88 -13.19
CA LEU A 192 -10.65 -3.52 -12.75
C LEU A 192 -11.79 -2.95 -11.90
N LYS A 193 -12.05 -3.59 -10.76
CA LYS A 193 -12.92 -3.04 -9.70
C LYS A 193 -12.10 -2.00 -8.95
N LEU A 194 -12.20 -0.74 -9.36
CA LEU A 194 -11.48 0.32 -8.64
C LEU A 194 -12.20 0.59 -7.32
N TYR A 195 -11.74 -0.11 -6.27
CA TYR A 195 -12.02 0.21 -4.86
C TYR A 195 -11.69 1.66 -4.50
N VAL A 196 -11.04 2.38 -5.41
CA VAL A 196 -10.86 3.83 -5.45
C VAL A 196 -12.09 4.59 -4.94
N LEU A 197 -13.33 4.21 -5.27
CA LEU A 197 -14.53 4.87 -4.72
C LEU A 197 -14.56 4.98 -3.19
N PHE A 198 -14.10 3.95 -2.47
CA PHE A 198 -14.11 3.97 -1.00
C PHE A 198 -13.10 4.95 -0.41
N PHE A 199 -12.05 5.27 -1.17
CA PHE A 199 -10.94 6.10 -0.73
C PHE A 199 -10.87 7.42 -1.49
N ILE A 200 -11.75 7.68 -2.45
CA ILE A 200 -11.67 8.88 -3.27
C ILE A 200 -12.30 10.11 -2.61
N ASN A 201 -13.07 9.94 -1.55
CA ASN A 201 -13.77 11.04 -0.89
C ASN A 201 -12.93 11.74 0.19
N TYR A 202 -11.60 11.84 0.01
CA TYR A 202 -10.74 12.67 0.85
C TYR A 202 -10.67 14.12 0.35
N PRO A 203 -10.40 15.10 1.23
CA PRO A 203 -10.45 16.52 0.90
C PRO A 203 -9.33 16.99 -0.04
N THR A 204 -8.29 16.18 -0.28
CA THR A 204 -7.17 16.54 -1.18
C THR A 204 -7.69 16.94 -2.56
N ALA A 205 -7.36 18.15 -3.02
CA ALA A 205 -7.91 18.66 -4.28
C ALA A 205 -7.43 17.86 -5.52
N ASN A 206 -6.15 17.49 -5.54
CA ASN A 206 -5.56 16.80 -6.68
C ASN A 206 -5.65 15.28 -6.51
N LYS A 207 -6.34 14.62 -7.44
CA LYS A 207 -6.53 13.16 -7.45
C LYS A 207 -6.08 12.59 -8.78
N VAL A 208 -5.22 11.58 -8.77
CA VAL A 208 -4.71 10.93 -9.98
C VAL A 208 -4.88 9.43 -9.86
N VAL A 209 -5.45 8.80 -10.89
CA VAL A 209 -5.51 7.34 -11.00
C VAL A 209 -4.41 6.91 -11.96
N VAL A 210 -3.41 6.20 -11.44
CA VAL A 210 -2.31 5.65 -12.24
C VAL A 210 -2.60 4.18 -12.47
N TYR A 211 -2.83 3.78 -13.72
CA TYR A 211 -3.07 2.39 -14.08
C TYR A 211 -1.89 1.81 -14.88
N VAL A 212 -1.20 0.83 -14.31
CA VAL A 212 -0.05 0.15 -14.96
C VAL A 212 -0.49 -1.26 -15.33
N THR A 213 -0.47 -1.60 -16.62
CA THR A 213 -1.05 -2.86 -17.08
C THR A 213 -0.33 -3.51 -18.25
N GLY A 214 -0.27 -4.85 -18.25
CA GLY A 214 0.20 -5.66 -19.37
C GLY A 214 -0.90 -6.12 -20.30
N THR A 215 -2.16 -6.02 -19.90
CA THR A 215 -3.30 -6.40 -20.75
C THR A 215 -4.45 -5.39 -20.66
N THR A 216 -5.38 -5.45 -21.61
CA THR A 216 -6.68 -4.78 -21.53
C THR A 216 -7.81 -5.76 -21.82
N SER A 217 -7.55 -7.06 -21.63
CA SER A 217 -8.56 -8.12 -21.64
C SER A 217 -9.39 -8.05 -20.37
N TRP A 218 -10.07 -6.93 -20.16
CA TRP A 218 -10.86 -6.68 -18.97
C TRP A 218 -12.05 -7.63 -18.90
N ASP A 219 -12.29 -8.19 -17.71
CA ASP A 219 -13.47 -9.03 -17.46
C ASP A 219 -14.77 -8.19 -17.57
N ALA A 220 -14.68 -6.89 -17.28
CA ALA A 220 -15.72 -5.89 -17.47
C ALA A 220 -15.10 -4.54 -17.89
N ASP A 221 -15.74 -3.84 -18.82
CA ASP A 221 -15.25 -2.55 -19.34
C ASP A 221 -15.25 -1.45 -18.25
N PRO A 222 -14.07 -0.92 -17.84
CA PRO A 222 -13.95 0.10 -16.80
C PRO A 222 -14.09 1.54 -17.32
N ILE A 223 -14.25 1.77 -18.62
CA ILE A 223 -14.18 3.11 -19.22
C ILE A 223 -15.30 4.02 -18.70
N GLN A 224 -16.54 3.53 -18.67
CA GLN A 224 -17.68 4.35 -18.18
C GLN A 224 -17.52 4.70 -16.70
N PHE A 225 -17.05 3.73 -15.93
CA PHE A 225 -16.79 3.93 -14.52
C PHE A 225 -15.68 4.95 -14.27
N MET A 226 -14.59 4.90 -15.04
CA MET A 226 -13.54 5.93 -14.97
C MET A 226 -14.01 7.31 -15.38
N LYS A 227 -14.87 7.42 -16.40
CA LYS A 227 -15.49 8.69 -16.77
C LYS A 227 -16.31 9.25 -15.62
N GLN A 228 -17.08 8.42 -14.93
CA GLN A 228 -17.84 8.84 -13.76
C GLN A 228 -16.92 9.30 -12.62
N LEU A 229 -15.84 8.57 -12.34
CA LEU A 229 -14.84 8.95 -11.33
C LEU A 229 -14.19 10.29 -11.65
N ALA A 230 -13.78 10.50 -12.91
CA ALA A 230 -13.20 11.75 -13.36
C ALA A 230 -14.19 12.92 -13.25
N GLN A 231 -15.46 12.72 -13.59
CA GLN A 231 -16.49 13.75 -13.50
C GLN A 231 -16.87 14.09 -12.05
N THR A 232 -17.03 13.08 -11.20
CA THR A 232 -17.53 13.25 -9.83
C THR A 232 -16.44 13.78 -8.90
N TYR A 233 -15.23 13.23 -9.00
CA TYR A 233 -14.15 13.50 -8.07
C TYR A 233 -13.01 14.31 -8.68
N LYS A 234 -13.15 14.75 -9.94
CA LYS A 234 -12.09 15.47 -10.69
C LYS A 234 -10.78 14.69 -10.76
N ALA A 235 -10.86 13.35 -10.67
CA ALA A 235 -9.69 12.50 -10.77
C ALA A 235 -9.15 12.48 -12.21
N LYS A 236 -7.83 12.63 -12.34
CA LYS A 236 -7.13 12.58 -13.63
C LYS A 236 -6.58 11.17 -13.87
N PRO A 237 -7.11 10.40 -14.83
CA PRO A 237 -6.55 9.09 -15.17
C PRO A 237 -5.29 9.20 -16.03
N VAL A 238 -4.28 8.40 -15.71
CA VAL A 238 -3.11 8.15 -16.55
C VAL A 238 -2.84 6.65 -16.60
N ALA A 239 -2.30 6.18 -17.73
CA ALA A 239 -2.02 4.76 -17.92
C ALA A 239 -0.59 4.53 -18.42
N VAL A 240 0.01 3.42 -18.00
CA VAL A 240 1.27 2.90 -18.52
C VAL A 240 0.99 1.54 -19.16
N GLN A 241 1.22 1.46 -20.46
CA GLN A 241 1.20 0.23 -21.22
C GLN A 241 2.50 -0.54 -20.93
N TRP A 242 2.44 -1.56 -20.08
CA TRP A 242 3.61 -2.29 -19.61
C TRP A 242 4.11 -3.36 -20.60
N THR A 243 3.19 -4.02 -21.30
CA THR A 243 3.48 -4.97 -22.37
C THR A 243 2.62 -4.68 -23.60
N SER A 244 2.95 -5.29 -24.74
CA SER A 244 2.16 -5.15 -25.97
C SER A 244 0.78 -5.82 -25.92
N GLY A 245 0.49 -6.60 -24.86
CA GLY A 245 -0.83 -7.21 -24.66
C GLY A 245 -1.92 -6.19 -24.30
N ALA A 246 -1.53 -5.03 -23.75
CA ALA A 246 -2.46 -3.94 -23.45
C ALA A 246 -2.72 -3.09 -24.70
N SER A 247 -3.99 -2.88 -25.05
CA SER A 247 -4.38 -2.05 -26.19
C SER A 247 -4.23 -0.56 -25.90
N GLN A 248 -3.46 0.15 -26.73
CA GLN A 248 -3.30 1.60 -26.60
C GLN A 248 -4.61 2.37 -26.82
N SER A 249 -5.49 1.89 -27.71
CA SER A 249 -6.80 2.54 -27.96
C SER A 249 -7.74 2.38 -26.77
N SER A 250 -7.72 1.21 -26.11
CA SER A 250 -8.47 0.96 -24.89
C SER A 250 -7.95 1.82 -23.74
N LEU A 251 -6.62 1.91 -23.56
CA LEU A 251 -6.00 2.79 -22.56
C LEU A 251 -6.27 4.27 -22.83
N ALA A 252 -6.27 4.71 -24.09
CA ALA A 252 -6.63 6.07 -24.46
C ALA A 252 -8.10 6.35 -24.13
N SER A 253 -8.99 5.39 -24.36
CA SER A 253 -10.41 5.52 -24.00
C SER A 253 -10.62 5.57 -22.49
N PHE A 254 -9.86 4.77 -21.73
CA PHE A 254 -9.84 4.77 -20.26
C PHE A 254 -9.35 6.10 -19.68
N THR A 255 -8.29 6.66 -20.25
CA THR A 255 -7.66 7.91 -19.78
C THR A 255 -8.28 9.18 -20.35
N GLY A 256 -9.22 9.06 -21.30
CA GLY A 256 -9.82 10.21 -21.99
C GLY A 256 -8.93 10.83 -23.08
N GLY A 257 -7.80 10.21 -23.44
CA GLY A 257 -6.96 10.61 -24.57
C GLY A 257 -5.57 9.97 -24.54
N SER A 258 -4.96 9.81 -25.72
CA SER A 258 -3.63 9.18 -25.86
C SER A 258 -2.49 9.96 -25.18
N ALA A 259 -2.66 11.26 -24.95
CA ALA A 259 -1.68 12.08 -24.22
C ALA A 259 -1.47 11.61 -22.76
N CYS A 260 -2.41 10.85 -22.19
CA CYS A 260 -2.34 10.31 -20.84
C CYS A 260 -1.93 8.84 -20.80
N VAL A 261 -1.40 8.29 -21.91
CA VAL A 261 -0.91 6.92 -22.01
C VAL A 261 0.59 6.93 -22.31
N ASN A 262 1.39 6.24 -21.48
CA ASN A 262 2.77 5.91 -21.83
C ASN A 262 2.79 4.58 -22.57
N SER A 263 3.39 4.54 -23.75
CA SER A 263 3.47 3.32 -24.56
C SER A 263 4.58 2.39 -24.08
N VAL A 264 4.44 1.11 -24.41
CA VAL A 264 5.46 0.08 -24.12
C VAL A 264 6.82 0.41 -24.74
N SER A 265 6.86 1.13 -25.87
CA SER A 265 8.11 1.60 -26.49
C SER A 265 8.92 2.56 -25.61
N ASN A 266 8.27 3.20 -24.64
CA ASN A 266 8.89 4.13 -23.69
C ASN A 266 8.86 3.59 -22.25
N ARG A 267 8.78 2.26 -22.10
CA ARG A 267 8.66 1.57 -20.80
C ARG A 267 9.77 1.96 -19.82
N ALA A 268 11.01 2.05 -20.29
CA ALA A 268 12.17 2.40 -19.47
C ALA A 268 12.07 3.79 -18.82
N ALA A 269 11.39 4.75 -19.45
CA ALA A 269 11.20 6.09 -18.93
C ALA A 269 9.84 6.28 -18.21
N SER A 270 9.09 5.21 -17.94
CA SER A 270 7.73 5.32 -17.37
C SER A 270 7.70 6.02 -16.03
N ALA A 271 8.68 5.79 -15.15
CA ALA A 271 8.76 6.45 -13.86
C ALA A 271 8.89 7.98 -14.03
N THR A 272 9.88 8.43 -14.80
CA THR A 272 10.12 9.86 -15.10
C THR A 272 8.94 10.49 -15.86
N TRP A 273 8.31 9.74 -16.76
CA TRP A 273 7.12 10.18 -17.47
C TRP A 273 5.93 10.39 -16.52
N LEU A 274 5.66 9.44 -15.61
CA LEU A 274 4.62 9.56 -14.60
C LEU A 274 4.88 10.74 -13.69
N GLN A 275 6.11 10.88 -13.20
CA GLN A 275 6.55 12.02 -12.40
C GLN A 275 6.28 13.36 -13.11
N SER A 276 6.59 13.44 -14.41
CA SER A 276 6.31 14.63 -15.22
C SER A 276 4.82 14.91 -15.41
N LYS A 277 3.96 13.87 -15.39
CA LYS A 277 2.50 14.03 -15.41
C LYS A 277 1.94 14.58 -14.11
N MET A 278 2.60 14.32 -12.98
CA MET A 278 2.22 14.88 -11.68
C MET A 278 2.47 16.39 -11.58
N CYS A 279 3.27 16.97 -12.48
CA CYS A 279 3.51 18.41 -12.54
C CYS A 279 2.40 19.22 -13.25
N LYS A 280 1.31 18.58 -13.69
CA LYS A 280 0.26 19.17 -14.55
C LYS A 280 -1.16 19.09 -13.98
#